data_AF-A0A4Q3XHP8-F1
#
_entry.id   AF-A0A4Q3XHP8-F1
#
_cell.length_a   1.000
_cell.length_b   1.000
_cell.length_c   1.000
_cell.angle_alpha   90.00
_cell.angle_beta   90.00
_cell.angle_gamma   90.00
#
_symmetry.space_group_name_H-M   'P 1'
#
loop_
_entity.id
_entity.type
_entity.pdbx_description
1 polymer ?
#
loop_
_entity_poly.entity_id
_entity_poly.type
_entity_poly.pdbx_seq_one_letter_code
_entity_poly.pdbx_strand_id
1 'polypeptide(L)'
;MRMLDENTAVAAGGWDARWAKVLAVATHEDVGAAIIDTNGDGGDVDLDWYERIDGEWQPGFSGNISDTGSSESPTGSAQWGRGAPGLETQIQHRGTPRTVSVADTGWWLFVTSKGA
;
A
#
# COMPACT_ATOMS: atom_id res chain seq x y z
N MET A 1 -9.05 4.34 16.18
CA MET A 1 -9.46 4.29 14.76
C MET A 1 -8.64 3.17 14.10
N ARG A 2 -9.26 2.27 13.30
CA ARG A 2 -8.60 1.03 12.83
C ARG A 2 -7.79 1.30 11.55
N MET A 3 -6.47 1.05 11.58
CA MET A 3 -5.61 1.13 10.39
C MET A 3 -6.03 0.11 9.34
N LEU A 4 -5.70 0.33 8.07
CA LEU A 4 -5.81 -0.72 7.07
C LEU A 4 -4.82 -1.83 7.44
N ASP A 5 -5.29 -3.07 7.49
CA ASP A 5 -4.47 -4.27 7.71
C ASP A 5 -4.62 -5.22 6.51
N GLU A 6 -3.77 -6.25 6.43
CA GLU A 6 -3.73 -7.19 5.30
C GLU A 6 -5.09 -7.85 5.03
N ASN A 7 -5.76 -8.33 6.08
CA ASN A 7 -7.07 -8.98 5.96
C ASN A 7 -8.13 -7.99 5.44
N THR A 8 -8.08 -6.74 5.90
CA THR A 8 -8.99 -5.69 5.45
C THR A 8 -8.72 -5.27 4.02
N ALA A 9 -7.45 -5.19 3.60
CA ALA A 9 -7.07 -4.91 2.22
C ALA A 9 -7.58 -6.01 1.26
N VAL A 10 -7.34 -7.28 1.60
CA VAL A 10 -7.86 -8.42 0.81
C VAL A 10 -9.38 -8.36 0.70
N ALA A 11 -10.08 -8.16 1.81
CA ALA A 11 -11.54 -8.14 1.83
C ALA A 11 -12.12 -6.93 1.07
N ALA A 12 -11.60 -5.72 1.32
CA ALA A 12 -12.09 -4.49 0.68
C ALA A 12 -11.73 -4.43 -0.81
N GLY A 13 -10.56 -4.97 -1.20
CA GLY A 13 -10.10 -5.04 -2.59
C GLY A 13 -10.79 -6.12 -3.42
N GLY A 14 -11.55 -7.01 -2.78
CA GLY A 14 -12.26 -8.10 -3.46
C GLY A 14 -11.34 -9.25 -3.89
N TRP A 15 -10.17 -9.39 -3.28
CA TRP A 15 -9.21 -10.45 -3.59
C TRP A 15 -9.61 -11.79 -2.98
N ASP A 16 -9.27 -12.89 -3.65
CA ASP A 16 -9.42 -14.23 -3.07
C ASP A 16 -8.28 -14.49 -2.08
N ALA A 17 -8.62 -14.51 -0.79
CA ALA A 17 -7.67 -14.72 0.31
C ALA A 17 -6.87 -16.03 0.26
N ARG A 18 -7.28 -16.99 -0.58
CA ARG A 18 -6.52 -18.25 -0.78
C ARG A 18 -5.31 -18.08 -1.68
N TRP A 19 -5.32 -17.06 -2.54
CA TRP A 19 -4.34 -16.87 -3.61
C TRP A 19 -3.58 -15.56 -3.44
N ALA A 20 -4.29 -14.47 -3.19
CA ALA A 20 -3.67 -13.16 -3.05
C ALA A 20 -2.81 -13.09 -1.79
N LYS A 21 -1.64 -12.48 -1.92
CA LYS A 21 -0.74 -12.20 -0.81
C LYS A 21 -0.51 -10.71 -0.70
N VAL A 22 -0.75 -10.17 0.49
CA VAL A 22 -0.42 -8.78 0.78
C VAL A 22 1.07 -8.70 1.06
N LEU A 23 1.75 -7.85 0.29
CA LEU A 23 3.18 -7.66 0.37
C LEU A 23 3.55 -6.50 1.30
N ALA A 24 2.78 -5.41 1.26
CA ALA A 24 2.92 -4.28 2.18
C ALA A 24 1.60 -3.55 2.31
N VAL A 25 1.35 -2.92 3.46
CA VAL A 25 0.18 -2.06 3.71
C VAL A 25 0.65 -0.77 4.34
N ALA A 26 0.05 0.35 3.96
CA ALA A 26 0.25 1.63 4.62
C ALA A 26 -1.08 2.38 4.79
N THR A 27 -1.17 3.18 5.85
CA THR A 27 -2.31 4.03 6.16
C THR A 27 -1.83 5.41 6.56
N HIS A 28 -2.48 6.45 6.07
CA HIS A 28 -2.36 7.81 6.56
C HIS A 28 -3.73 8.47 6.57
N GLU A 29 -4.24 8.80 7.77
CA GLU A 29 -5.59 9.33 7.97
C GLU A 29 -6.66 8.41 7.35
N ASP A 30 -7.47 8.94 6.43
CA ASP A 30 -8.53 8.24 5.73
C ASP A 30 -8.10 7.66 4.38
N VAL A 31 -6.78 7.56 4.15
CA VAL A 31 -6.20 6.99 2.94
C VAL A 31 -5.34 5.79 3.30
N GLY A 32 -5.47 4.72 2.53
CA GLY A 32 -4.64 3.53 2.64
C GLY A 32 -4.25 2.99 1.28
N ALA A 33 -3.22 2.17 1.25
CA ALA A 33 -2.89 1.37 0.08
C ALA A 33 -2.27 0.04 0.51
N ALA A 34 -2.35 -0.95 -0.39
CA ALA A 34 -1.69 -2.24 -0.25
C ALA A 34 -0.96 -2.60 -1.53
N ILE A 35 0.19 -3.26 -1.41
CA ILE A 35 0.84 -3.95 -2.52
C ILE A 35 0.41 -5.40 -2.44
N ILE A 36 -0.14 -5.94 -3.53
CA ILE A 36 -0.77 -7.25 -3.55
C ILE A 36 -0.18 -8.07 -4.68
N ASP A 37 0.39 -9.21 -4.35
CA ASP A 37 0.68 -10.29 -5.30
C ASP A 37 -0.64 -11.04 -5.54
N THR A 38 -1.22 -10.87 -6.72
CA THR A 38 -2.63 -11.18 -7.00
C THR A 38 -2.94 -12.68 -6.97
N ASN A 39 -1.93 -13.53 -7.20
CA ASN A 39 -2.06 -14.98 -7.20
C ASN A 39 -1.00 -15.68 -6.32
N GLY A 40 -0.08 -14.93 -5.70
CA GLY A 40 0.90 -15.43 -4.75
C GLY A 40 2.16 -16.01 -5.38
N ASP A 41 2.37 -15.85 -6.69
CA ASP A 41 3.54 -16.33 -7.44
C ASP A 41 4.61 -15.25 -7.71
N GLY A 42 4.29 -13.98 -7.41
CA GLY A 42 5.17 -12.82 -7.58
C GLY A 42 5.25 -12.29 -9.01
N GLY A 43 4.47 -12.82 -9.95
CA GLY A 43 4.43 -12.39 -11.35
C GLY A 43 3.52 -11.19 -11.59
N ASP A 44 2.37 -11.16 -10.91
CA ASP A 44 1.36 -10.10 -11.04
C ASP A 44 1.19 -9.36 -9.70
N VAL A 45 1.90 -8.24 -9.56
CA VAL A 45 1.90 -7.40 -8.36
C VAL A 45 1.23 -6.06 -8.63
N ASP A 46 0.19 -5.77 -7.86
CA ASP A 46 -0.64 -4.57 -8.00
C ASP A 46 -0.49 -3.64 -6.78
N LEU A 47 -0.69 -2.34 -7.01
CA LEU A 47 -1.00 -1.37 -5.98
C LEU A 47 -2.52 -1.17 -5.91
N ASP A 48 -3.08 -1.51 -4.77
CA ASP A 48 -4.47 -1.24 -4.42
C ASP A 48 -4.59 0.00 -3.53
N TRP A 49 -5.48 0.90 -3.90
CA TRP A 49 -5.80 2.12 -3.15
C TRP A 49 -7.11 1.97 -2.39
N TYR A 50 -7.16 2.52 -1.19
CA TYR A 50 -8.34 2.50 -0.33
C TYR A 50 -8.61 3.86 0.29
N GLU A 51 -9.89 4.17 0.44
CA GLU A 51 -10.37 5.36 1.14
C GLU A 51 -11.30 4.96 2.26
N ARG A 52 -11.19 5.64 3.40
CA ARG A 52 -12.10 5.43 4.52
C ARG A 52 -13.29 6.37 4.38
N ILE A 53 -14.47 5.77 4.21
CA ILE A 53 -15.73 6.49 4.09
C ILE A 53 -16.67 5.95 5.17
N ASP A 54 -17.20 6.86 6.01
CA ASP A 54 -18.08 6.53 7.13
C ASP A 54 -17.52 5.45 8.08
N GLY A 55 -16.20 5.44 8.26
CA GLY A 55 -15.49 4.51 9.15
C GLY A 55 -15.05 3.20 8.51
N GLU A 56 -15.54 2.89 7.30
CA GLU A 56 -15.25 1.66 6.56
C GLU A 56 -14.24 1.91 5.42
N TRP A 57 -13.40 0.92 5.14
CA TRP A 57 -12.47 0.98 4.01
C TRP A 57 -13.17 0.57 2.72
N GLN A 58 -13.09 1.43 1.71
CA GLN A 58 -13.65 1.22 0.39
C GLN A 58 -12.53 1.14 -0.65
N PRO A 59 -12.64 0.27 -1.68
CA PRO A 59 -11.67 0.21 -2.75
C PRO A 59 -11.74 1.48 -3.62
N GLY A 60 -10.58 2.00 -4.00
CA GLY A 60 -10.41 3.10 -4.94
C GLY A 60 -9.99 2.58 -6.31
N PHE A 61 -8.69 2.64 -6.60
CA PHE A 61 -8.11 2.10 -7.83
C PHE A 61 -7.22 0.90 -7.54
N SER A 62 -7.01 0.06 -8.55
CA SER A 62 -6.03 -1.02 -8.55
C SER A 62 -5.24 -0.97 -9.85
N GLY A 63 -3.96 -1.32 -9.81
CA GLY A 63 -3.16 -1.41 -11.02
C GLY A 63 -1.77 -1.97 -10.80
N ASN A 64 -1.26 -2.64 -11.84
CA ASN A 64 0.05 -3.28 -11.84
C ASN A 64 1.20 -2.29 -11.62
N ILE A 65 2.20 -2.71 -10.86
CA ILE A 65 3.36 -1.87 -10.50
C ILE A 65 4.69 -2.56 -10.78
N SER A 66 5.72 -1.75 -11.01
CA SER A 66 7.12 -2.18 -10.93
C SER A 66 7.62 -2.25 -9.49
N ASP A 67 8.80 -2.86 -9.29
CA ASP A 67 9.50 -2.97 -8.01
C ASP A 67 9.74 -1.64 -7.26
N THR A 68 9.63 -0.50 -7.93
CA THR A 68 9.71 0.83 -7.35
C THR A 68 8.82 1.79 -8.12
N GLY A 69 8.25 2.77 -7.45
CA GLY A 69 7.41 3.76 -8.10
C GLY A 69 6.67 4.66 -7.13
N SER A 70 5.80 5.47 -7.72
CA SER A 70 4.91 6.37 -7.01
C SER A 70 3.62 6.56 -7.78
N SER A 71 2.52 6.80 -7.08
CA SER A 71 1.23 7.13 -7.67
C SER A 71 0.61 8.30 -6.92
N GLU A 72 -0.17 9.10 -7.64
CA GLU A 72 -0.92 10.22 -7.12
C GLU A 72 -2.41 9.94 -7.37
N SER A 73 -3.23 10.11 -6.34
CA SER A 73 -4.68 10.08 -6.45
C SER A 73 -5.26 11.47 -6.09
N PRO A 74 -6.57 11.69 -6.29
CA PRO A 74 -7.23 12.89 -5.77
C PRO A 74 -7.09 13.04 -4.25
N THR A 75 -7.04 11.93 -3.50
CA THR A 75 -7.06 11.89 -2.04
C THR A 75 -5.69 11.78 -1.38
N GLY A 76 -4.65 11.45 -2.14
CA GLY A 76 -3.33 11.24 -1.56
C GLY A 76 -2.23 10.94 -2.58
N SER A 77 -1.13 10.42 -2.05
CA SER A 77 -0.01 9.89 -2.82
C SER A 77 0.56 8.63 -2.17
N ALA A 78 1.06 7.71 -3.00
CA ALA A 78 1.82 6.55 -2.56
C ALA A 78 3.22 6.55 -3.19
N GLN A 79 4.18 6.00 -2.46
CA GLN A 79 5.50 5.62 -2.96
C GLN A 79 5.82 4.21 -2.47
N TRP A 80 6.49 3.42 -3.30
CA TRP A 80 6.83 2.05 -2.94
C TRP A 80 8.20 1.66 -3.48
N GLY A 81 8.73 0.58 -2.93
CA GLY A 81 9.96 -0.01 -3.39
C GLY A 81 10.27 -1.34 -2.73
N ARG A 82 11.38 -1.94 -3.17
CA ARG A 82 11.99 -3.11 -2.55
C ARG A 82 13.07 -2.70 -1.54
N GLY A 83 13.35 -3.57 -0.58
CA GLY A 83 14.42 -3.41 0.39
C GLY A 83 14.75 -4.72 1.10
N ALA A 84 15.71 -4.67 2.02
CA ALA A 84 16.01 -5.82 2.88
C ALA A 84 14.88 -5.98 3.93
N PRO A 85 14.25 -7.17 4.02
CA PRO A 85 13.18 -7.44 4.98
C PRO A 85 13.53 -7.03 6.41
N GLY A 86 12.59 -6.39 7.10
CA GLY A 86 12.73 -5.97 8.50
C GLY A 86 13.65 -4.77 8.74
N LEU A 87 14.23 -4.19 7.70
CA LEU A 87 15.05 -2.98 7.81
C LEU A 87 14.23 -1.71 7.54
N GLU A 88 14.80 -0.56 7.90
CA GLU A 88 14.28 0.75 7.52
C GLU A 88 15.01 1.28 6.29
N THR A 89 14.30 2.06 5.47
CA THR A 89 14.88 2.81 4.35
C THR A 89 14.47 4.28 4.40
N GLN A 90 15.35 5.14 3.90
CA GLN A 90 15.10 6.58 3.78
C GLN A 90 14.56 6.90 2.39
N ILE A 91 13.44 7.60 2.32
CA ILE A 91 12.84 8.07 1.08
C ILE A 91 12.71 9.59 1.08
N GLN A 92 12.60 10.19 -0.10
CA GLN A 92 12.22 11.59 -0.25
C GLN A 92 10.75 11.69 -0.64
N HIS A 93 9.96 12.31 0.21
CA HIS A 93 8.56 12.61 -0.05
C HIS A 93 8.34 14.12 -0.05
N ARG A 94 8.02 14.68 -1.22
CA ARG A 94 7.79 16.14 -1.39
C ARG A 94 8.93 16.98 -0.79
N GLY A 95 10.17 16.57 -1.04
CA GLY A 95 11.39 17.23 -0.53
C GLY A 95 11.67 17.04 0.96
N THR A 96 10.86 16.23 1.66
CA THR A 96 11.06 15.90 3.08
C THR A 96 11.54 14.44 3.21
N PRO A 97 12.67 14.19 3.90
CA PRO A 97 13.09 12.84 4.22
C PRO A 97 12.06 12.12 5.08
N ARG A 98 11.76 10.86 4.76
CA ARG A 98 10.90 9.97 5.53
C ARG A 98 11.60 8.64 5.74
N THR A 99 11.38 8.05 6.91
CA THR A 99 11.80 6.68 7.22
C THR A 99 10.61 5.76 7.05
N VAL A 100 10.81 4.65 6.33
CA VAL A 100 9.77 3.63 6.12
C VAL A 100 10.34 2.26 6.41
N SER A 101 9.53 1.41 7.04
CA SER A 101 9.90 0.02 7.32
C SER A 101 9.66 -0.85 6.09
N VAL A 102 10.59 -1.74 5.81
CA VAL A 102 10.45 -2.79 4.80
C VAL A 102 9.78 -3.99 5.46
N ALA A 103 8.63 -4.40 4.94
CA ALA A 103 7.92 -5.58 5.39
C ALA A 103 8.77 -6.85 5.20
N ASP A 104 8.40 -7.94 5.87
CA ASP A 104 9.12 -9.22 5.79
C ASP A 104 9.15 -9.80 4.36
N THR A 105 8.23 -9.34 3.51
CA THR A 105 8.11 -9.67 2.09
C THR A 105 9.16 -8.98 1.21
N GLY A 106 9.91 -8.02 1.78
CA GLY A 106 10.88 -7.19 1.08
C GLY A 106 10.29 -5.96 0.38
N TRP A 107 8.99 -5.69 0.52
CA TRP A 107 8.35 -4.47 0.03
C TRP A 107 8.22 -3.43 1.13
N TRP A 108 8.37 -2.16 0.78
CA TRP A 108 7.91 -1.04 1.60
C TRP A 108 6.88 -0.25 0.82
N LEU A 109 5.93 0.34 1.55
CA LEU A 109 4.90 1.20 1.02
C LEU A 109 4.74 2.40 1.93
N PHE A 110 4.67 3.58 1.33
CA PHE A 110 4.44 4.85 1.99
C PHE A 110 3.20 5.50 1.39
N VAL A 111 2.32 6.02 2.25
CA VAL A 111 1.09 6.72 1.85
C VAL A 111 0.98 8.02 2.62
N THR A 112 0.52 9.07 1.95
CA THR A 112 0.11 10.33 2.57
C THR A 112 -1.21 10.80 1.98
N SER A 113 -2.12 11.26 2.84
CA SER A 113 -3.31 11.99 2.41
C SER A 113 -2.91 13.36 1.87
N LYS A 114 -3.67 13.86 0.89
CA LYS A 114 -3.72 15.29 0.59
C LYS A 114 -4.71 15.87 1.58
N GLY A 115 -4.23 16.66 2.54
CA GLY A 115 -5.13 17.37 3.45
C GLY A 115 -6.21 18.12 2.66
N ALA A 116 -7.42 18.16 3.20
CA ALA A 116 -8.54 18.92 2.63
C ALA A 116 -8.23 20.42 2.50
#